data_AF-A0A3C1A4H3-F1
#
_entry.id   AF-A0A3C1A4H3-F1
#
_cell.length_a   1.000
_cell.length_b   1.000
_cell.length_c   1.000
_cell.angle_alpha   90.00
_cell.angle_beta   90.00
_cell.angle_gamma   90.00
#
_symmetry.space_group_name_H-M   'P 1'
#
loop_
_entity.id
_entity.type
_entity.pdbx_description
1 polymer ?
#
loop_
_entity_poly.entity_id
_entity_poly.type
_entity_poly.pdbx_seq_one_letter_code
_entity_poly.pdbx_strand_id
1 'polypeptide(L)'
;MGVLAVNEMKTVRGYNLENLKKTPVPELIPLCRKAAAEGCVLLKNDGVLPISNENVSVFGRCQIDYYKSGTGSGGLVNVLYTTNIIDSLKAGGMVNVNMELANLYKSWVSENPYDEGTGWAQPWSQKEMPLTHEVVKKARRFSQKAVVVIGRTAGESRDNREEAGSWLLSEGEEAMLKAVTEEFSEVAVVLNVGNIIDMSWVEKYGIKSVMYIWHGGQEGGNAAADVITGKVSPSGKLTDTIARSLSDYPSYNNFANDEECVYEEDIYVGYRYFETFKKDKVIYPFGFGLSYTQFEISYNCEVAEEEIKVSASVKNVGNFKGKETVQVYFEAPQGTLGRPSRELCGFFKTKELDIGEEETKTVIIKISQMSAFDEKKGAYVLESGEYRIYAGIDVKAAELVGTYTREELKIVSITGNKMLPSREFKRIKPKKTENGFEIAYENVAVGRFDLESSRRIPKEIPYTGDRGIKLIDVKEKRADLNEFIAQFSDKDLCCITRGEGMSSPKVTPGTGCAFGGVTDNLLNFGIPALCGTDGPSGIRMDSGAKATSLPIGTLLASTWNLDLIYELFVYEGIELAAYRIDALLGPGMNIHRHP
;
A
#
# COMPACT_ATOMS: atom_id res chain seq x y z
N MET A 1 -10.25 17.29 -6.87
CA MET A 1 -11.48 16.49 -7.04
C MET A 1 -12.51 17.01 -6.05
N GLY A 2 -13.66 17.49 -6.54
CA GLY A 2 -14.73 18.00 -5.68
C GLY A 2 -15.49 16.85 -5.03
N VAL A 3 -15.74 16.94 -3.73
CA VAL A 3 -16.65 16.06 -3.00
C VAL A 3 -18.05 16.30 -3.59
N LEU A 4 -18.54 15.36 -4.38
CA LEU A 4 -19.91 15.42 -4.91
C LEU A 4 -20.87 15.21 -3.74
N ALA A 5 -21.84 16.12 -3.60
CA ALA A 5 -22.85 16.03 -2.56
C ALA A 5 -23.69 14.75 -2.73
N VAL A 6 -23.79 13.96 -1.67
CA VAL A 6 -24.47 12.65 -1.60
C VAL A 6 -25.97 12.70 -1.98
N ASN A 7 -26.57 13.87 -2.09
CA ASN A 7 -28.02 14.04 -2.27
C ASN A 7 -28.54 14.00 -3.72
N GLU A 8 -27.72 13.74 -4.75
CA GLU A 8 -28.21 13.63 -6.14
C GLU A 8 -27.84 12.33 -6.88
N MET A 9 -27.03 11.44 -6.31
CA MET A 9 -26.63 10.21 -7.01
C MET A 9 -27.64 9.08 -6.78
N LYS A 10 -28.81 9.16 -7.42
CA LYS A 10 -29.64 7.95 -7.64
C LYS A 10 -28.88 6.91 -8.46
N THR A 11 -27.91 7.36 -9.27
CA THR A 11 -27.06 6.50 -10.08
C THR A 11 -25.58 6.83 -9.94
N VAL A 12 -24.73 5.79 -9.90
CA VAL A 12 -23.26 5.88 -9.93
C VAL A 12 -22.74 4.90 -10.96
N ARG A 13 -21.99 5.35 -11.97
CA ARG A 13 -21.46 4.48 -13.05
C ARG A 13 -22.55 3.57 -13.69
N GLY A 14 -23.77 4.08 -13.81
CA GLY A 14 -24.92 3.34 -14.35
C GLY A 14 -25.67 2.46 -13.35
N TYR A 15 -25.15 2.27 -12.13
CA TYR A 15 -25.82 1.54 -11.06
C TYR A 15 -26.86 2.40 -10.37
N ASN A 16 -28.12 1.93 -10.30
CA ASN A 16 -29.13 2.53 -9.44
C ASN A 16 -28.93 2.05 -8.00
N LEU A 17 -28.55 2.96 -7.11
CA LEU A 17 -28.23 2.62 -5.71
C LEU A 17 -29.45 2.14 -4.91
N GLU A 18 -30.66 2.46 -5.35
CA GLU A 18 -31.91 2.02 -4.71
C GLU A 18 -32.30 0.57 -5.09
N ASN A 19 -31.70 0.01 -6.14
CA ASN A 19 -32.04 -1.31 -6.69
C ASN A 19 -30.81 -2.16 -7.00
N LEU A 20 -29.92 -2.28 -6.02
CA LEU A 20 -28.71 -3.10 -6.11
C LEU A 20 -29.00 -4.56 -5.73
N LYS A 21 -28.40 -5.50 -6.46
CA LYS A 21 -28.41 -6.92 -6.10
C LYS A 21 -27.31 -7.18 -5.09
N LYS A 22 -27.60 -7.96 -4.04
CA LYS A 22 -26.63 -8.42 -3.03
C LYS A 22 -25.69 -9.49 -3.60
N THR A 23 -24.85 -9.09 -4.54
CA THR A 23 -23.88 -9.94 -5.24
C THR A 23 -22.62 -9.14 -5.54
N PRO A 24 -21.45 -9.79 -5.71
CA PRO A 24 -20.25 -9.09 -6.16
C PRO A 24 -20.47 -8.28 -7.44
N VAL A 25 -19.88 -7.09 -7.51
CA VAL A 25 -20.03 -6.16 -8.63
C VAL A 25 -19.11 -6.60 -9.79
N PRO A 26 -19.67 -6.98 -10.96
CA PRO A 26 -18.87 -7.59 -12.03
C PRO A 26 -17.71 -6.73 -12.55
N GLU A 27 -17.90 -5.40 -12.62
CA GLU A 27 -16.89 -4.45 -13.12
C GLU A 27 -15.72 -4.25 -12.15
N LEU A 28 -15.88 -4.59 -10.87
CA LEU A 28 -14.81 -4.49 -9.87
C LEU A 28 -13.71 -5.54 -10.13
N ILE A 29 -14.10 -6.73 -10.60
CA ILE A 29 -13.19 -7.87 -10.86
C ILE A 29 -12.09 -7.52 -11.89
N PRO A 30 -12.40 -7.06 -13.13
CA PRO A 30 -11.36 -6.70 -14.09
C PRO A 30 -10.50 -5.51 -13.62
N LEU A 31 -11.04 -4.60 -12.80
CA LEU A 31 -10.25 -3.54 -12.16
C LEU A 31 -9.27 -4.10 -11.13
N CYS A 32 -9.65 -5.12 -10.35
CA CYS A 32 -8.74 -5.82 -9.44
C CYS A 32 -7.57 -6.45 -10.20
N ARG A 33 -7.84 -7.15 -11.32
CA ARG A 33 -6.79 -7.71 -12.19
C ARG A 33 -5.87 -6.63 -12.74
N LYS A 34 -6.43 -5.51 -13.21
CA LYS A 34 -5.67 -4.36 -13.72
C LYS A 34 -4.78 -3.75 -12.64
N ALA A 35 -5.32 -3.49 -11.45
CA ALA A 35 -4.57 -2.97 -10.31
C ALA A 35 -3.46 -3.93 -9.88
N ALA A 36 -3.76 -5.24 -9.78
CA ALA A 36 -2.78 -6.27 -9.48
C ALA A 36 -1.60 -6.28 -10.47
N ALA A 37 -1.88 -6.17 -11.78
CA ALA A 37 -0.84 -6.13 -12.80
C ALA A 37 -0.04 -4.82 -12.78
N GLU A 38 -0.70 -3.67 -12.59
CA GLU A 38 -0.03 -2.36 -12.50
C GLU A 38 0.83 -2.20 -11.24
N GLY A 39 0.50 -2.91 -10.15
CA GLY A 39 1.26 -2.87 -8.90
C GLY A 39 2.43 -3.85 -8.85
N CYS A 40 2.58 -4.73 -9.85
CA CYS A 40 3.77 -5.59 -9.95
C CYS A 40 5.03 -4.73 -10.18
N VAL A 41 6.05 -4.95 -9.34
CA VAL A 41 7.30 -4.16 -9.37
C VAL A 41 8.46 -5.04 -9.84
N LEU A 42 8.93 -4.80 -11.07
CA LEU A 42 10.10 -5.48 -11.62
C LEU A 42 11.38 -4.81 -11.09
N LEU A 43 12.21 -5.55 -10.36
CA LEU A 43 13.41 -5.01 -9.71
C LEU A 43 14.70 -5.27 -10.49
N LYS A 44 14.73 -6.39 -11.23
CA LYS A 44 15.87 -6.77 -12.05
C LYS A 44 15.34 -7.53 -13.26
N ASN A 45 15.95 -7.34 -14.43
CA ASN A 45 15.63 -8.13 -15.61
C ASN A 45 16.76 -8.18 -16.64
N ASP A 46 17.59 -9.21 -16.57
CA ASP A 46 18.67 -9.48 -17.55
C ASP A 46 18.15 -10.37 -18.70
N GLY A 47 16.98 -10.04 -19.25
CA GLY A 47 16.40 -10.68 -20.43
C GLY A 47 15.58 -11.96 -20.22
N VAL A 48 15.31 -12.37 -18.97
CA VAL A 48 14.48 -13.58 -18.73
C VAL A 48 13.00 -13.29 -18.96
N LEU A 49 12.49 -12.18 -18.42
CA LEU A 49 11.11 -11.74 -18.60
C LEU A 49 11.01 -10.68 -19.74
N PRO A 50 9.88 -10.60 -20.46
CA PRO A 50 8.74 -11.51 -20.40
C PRO A 50 9.04 -12.88 -21.02
N ILE A 51 8.25 -13.89 -20.69
CA ILE A 51 8.29 -15.22 -21.30
C ILE A 51 7.05 -15.38 -22.17
N SER A 52 7.22 -15.50 -23.48
CA SER A 52 6.11 -15.59 -24.42
C SER A 52 6.48 -16.46 -25.62
N ASN A 53 5.58 -17.35 -26.03
CA ASN A 53 5.79 -18.36 -27.06
C ASN A 53 6.98 -19.30 -26.79
N GLU A 54 7.31 -19.50 -25.51
CA GLU A 54 8.42 -20.32 -25.05
C GLU A 54 7.95 -21.39 -24.05
N ASN A 55 8.77 -22.43 -23.86
CA ASN A 55 8.57 -23.40 -22.79
C ASN A 55 9.02 -22.81 -21.46
N VAL A 56 8.25 -23.02 -20.39
CA VAL A 56 8.59 -22.56 -19.04
C VAL A 56 8.39 -23.65 -18.00
N SER A 57 9.34 -23.77 -17.07
CA SER A 57 9.22 -24.60 -15.87
C SER A 57 9.03 -23.69 -14.66
N VAL A 58 7.95 -23.91 -13.91
CA VAL A 58 7.61 -23.12 -12.73
C VAL A 58 7.86 -23.94 -11.47
N PHE A 59 8.64 -23.39 -10.54
CA PHE A 59 9.01 -23.98 -9.27
C PHE A 59 8.42 -23.19 -8.10
N GLY A 60 8.37 -23.83 -6.94
CA GLY A 60 7.79 -23.30 -5.72
C GLY A 60 6.31 -23.64 -5.58
N ARG A 61 5.89 -24.13 -4.42
CA ARG A 61 4.49 -24.53 -4.18
C ARG A 61 3.50 -23.39 -4.28
N CYS A 62 3.96 -22.16 -4.03
CA CYS A 62 3.14 -20.94 -4.07
C CYS A 62 2.67 -20.58 -5.49
N GLN A 63 3.13 -21.30 -6.52
CA GLN A 63 2.51 -21.25 -7.85
C GLN A 63 1.06 -21.79 -7.84
N ILE A 64 0.73 -22.67 -6.89
CA ILE A 64 -0.60 -23.25 -6.62
C ILE A 64 -1.21 -22.60 -5.38
N ASP A 65 -0.49 -22.65 -4.25
CA ASP A 65 -0.91 -22.09 -2.96
C ASP A 65 -0.69 -20.57 -2.93
N TYR A 66 -1.41 -19.86 -3.79
CA TYR A 66 -1.28 -18.43 -3.98
C TYR A 66 -1.83 -17.64 -2.79
N TYR A 67 -1.02 -16.75 -2.22
CA TYR A 67 -1.48 -15.78 -1.24
C TYR A 67 -2.22 -14.62 -1.91
N LYS A 68 -3.54 -14.61 -1.74
CA LYS A 68 -4.41 -13.52 -2.22
C LYS A 68 -4.38 -12.28 -1.32
N SER A 69 -4.01 -12.44 -0.04
CA SER A 69 -4.07 -11.42 1.00
C SER A 69 -3.16 -11.77 2.19
N GLY A 70 -3.03 -10.82 3.12
CA GLY A 70 -2.60 -11.08 4.49
C GLY A 70 -3.58 -11.99 5.27
N THR A 71 -3.26 -12.26 6.53
CA THR A 71 -4.11 -12.95 7.51
C THR A 71 -4.86 -11.92 8.39
N GLY A 72 -5.88 -12.36 9.12
CA GLY A 72 -6.65 -11.50 10.03
C GLY A 72 -7.79 -10.74 9.35
N SER A 73 -8.21 -9.62 9.94
CA SER A 73 -9.40 -8.85 9.54
C SER A 73 -9.44 -8.53 8.03
N GLY A 74 -8.32 -8.06 7.48
CA GLY A 74 -8.14 -7.75 6.06
C GLY A 74 -7.88 -8.95 5.15
N GLY A 75 -7.95 -10.20 5.63
CA GLY A 75 -7.68 -11.41 4.84
C GLY A 75 -8.88 -12.33 4.61
N LEU A 76 -9.99 -12.08 5.32
CA LEU A 76 -11.13 -12.99 5.46
C LEU A 76 -12.28 -12.70 4.48
N VAL A 77 -11.97 -12.09 3.33
CA VAL A 77 -12.96 -11.89 2.27
C VAL A 77 -13.34 -13.24 1.67
N ASN A 78 -14.62 -13.59 1.78
CA ASN A 78 -15.19 -14.79 1.18
C ASN A 78 -15.43 -14.55 -0.31
N VAL A 79 -14.77 -15.33 -1.18
CA VAL A 79 -14.81 -15.12 -2.64
C VAL A 79 -15.54 -16.24 -3.37
N LEU A 80 -15.96 -15.96 -4.61
CA LEU A 80 -16.52 -16.96 -5.53
C LEU A 80 -15.46 -17.92 -6.05
N TYR A 81 -14.25 -17.43 -6.26
CA TYR A 81 -13.10 -18.19 -6.72
C TYR A 81 -11.80 -17.41 -6.39
N THR A 82 -10.66 -18.08 -6.54
CA THR A 82 -9.34 -17.46 -6.59
C THR A 82 -8.58 -18.01 -7.79
N THR A 83 -7.55 -17.30 -8.22
CA THR A 83 -6.67 -17.72 -9.32
C THR A 83 -5.26 -17.89 -8.80
N ASN A 84 -4.57 -18.94 -9.25
CA ASN A 84 -3.16 -19.19 -8.95
C ASN A 84 -2.31 -19.00 -10.21
N ILE A 85 -0.99 -18.92 -10.05
CA ILE A 85 -0.07 -18.57 -11.14
C ILE A 85 -0.04 -19.67 -12.21
N ILE A 86 0.07 -20.94 -11.81
CA ILE A 86 0.30 -22.03 -12.76
C ILE A 86 -0.91 -22.31 -13.65
N ASP A 87 -2.12 -22.26 -13.08
CA ASP A 87 -3.35 -22.43 -13.84
C ASP A 87 -3.64 -21.21 -14.72
N SER A 88 -3.30 -20.00 -14.25
CA SER A 88 -3.42 -18.77 -15.05
C SER A 88 -2.45 -18.72 -16.23
N LEU A 89 -1.19 -19.15 -16.05
CA LEU A 89 -0.22 -19.26 -17.16
C LEU A 89 -0.71 -20.26 -18.22
N LYS A 90 -1.22 -21.43 -17.78
CA LYS A 90 -1.79 -22.44 -18.67
C LYS A 90 -3.02 -21.91 -19.41
N ALA A 91 -3.96 -21.30 -18.71
CA ALA A 91 -5.20 -20.78 -19.29
C ALA A 91 -4.95 -19.59 -20.23
N GLY A 92 -3.93 -18.78 -19.95
CA GLY A 92 -3.54 -17.65 -20.79
C GLY A 92 -2.98 -18.05 -22.14
N GLY A 93 -2.39 -19.24 -22.26
CA GLY A 93 -1.94 -19.82 -23.54
C GLY A 93 -0.77 -19.10 -24.22
N MET A 94 -0.14 -18.13 -23.55
CA MET A 94 1.00 -17.38 -24.09
C MET A 94 2.34 -18.09 -23.87
N VAL A 95 2.38 -19.14 -23.07
CA VAL A 95 3.57 -19.97 -22.79
C VAL A 95 3.20 -21.44 -22.82
N ASN A 96 4.18 -22.28 -23.14
CA ASN A 96 4.03 -23.72 -23.00
C ASN A 96 4.53 -24.15 -21.62
N VAL A 97 3.61 -24.34 -20.69
CA VAL A 97 3.91 -24.72 -19.30
C VAL A 97 4.39 -26.17 -19.24
N ASN A 98 5.44 -26.44 -18.46
CA ASN A 98 5.87 -27.80 -18.11
C ASN A 98 4.81 -28.48 -17.23
N MET A 99 3.83 -29.12 -17.87
CA MET A 99 2.73 -29.78 -17.17
C MET A 99 3.18 -31.00 -16.36
N GLU A 100 4.31 -31.61 -16.70
CA GLU A 100 4.86 -32.70 -15.89
C GLU A 100 5.29 -32.19 -14.52
N LEU A 101 6.07 -31.11 -14.49
CA LEU A 101 6.49 -30.46 -13.24
C LEU A 101 5.27 -29.89 -12.48
N ALA A 102 4.34 -29.24 -13.17
CA ALA A 102 3.14 -28.71 -12.54
C ALA A 102 2.29 -29.82 -11.88
N ASN A 103 2.14 -30.97 -12.54
CA ASN A 103 1.41 -32.11 -11.98
C ASN A 103 2.15 -32.74 -10.80
N LEU A 104 3.49 -32.77 -10.81
CA LEU A 104 4.28 -33.21 -9.67
C LEU A 104 4.02 -32.34 -8.43
N TYR A 105 4.04 -31.01 -8.58
CA TYR A 105 3.68 -30.09 -7.48
C TYR A 105 2.23 -30.28 -7.03
N LYS A 106 1.27 -30.46 -7.95
CA LYS A 106 -0.14 -30.71 -7.60
C LYS A 106 -0.32 -31.99 -6.78
N SER A 107 0.35 -33.07 -7.17
CA SER A 107 0.36 -34.31 -6.39
C SER A 107 0.99 -34.10 -5.01
N TRP A 108 2.14 -33.43 -4.95
CA TRP A 108 2.82 -33.18 -3.69
C TRP A 108 2.02 -32.29 -2.73
N VAL A 109 1.41 -31.20 -3.22
CA VAL A 109 0.54 -30.31 -2.43
C VAL A 109 -0.71 -31.05 -1.95
N SER A 110 -1.25 -31.98 -2.74
CA SER A 110 -2.37 -32.83 -2.26
C SER A 110 -1.96 -33.76 -1.11
N GLU A 111 -0.70 -34.19 -1.06
CA GLU A 111 -0.14 -35.02 0.02
C GLU A 111 0.40 -34.18 1.18
N ASN A 112 0.68 -32.89 0.94
CA ASN A 112 1.23 -31.91 1.89
C ASN A 112 0.34 -30.66 1.86
N PRO A 113 -0.91 -30.77 2.35
CA PRO A 113 -1.90 -29.72 2.23
C PRO A 113 -1.43 -28.42 2.85
N TYR A 114 -2.02 -27.32 2.41
CA TYR A 114 -1.79 -26.01 2.98
C TYR A 114 -2.04 -26.03 4.50
N ASP A 115 -1.07 -25.57 5.28
CA ASP A 115 -1.22 -25.43 6.72
C ASP A 115 -1.99 -24.13 7.01
N GLU A 116 -3.27 -24.27 7.34
CA GLU A 116 -4.15 -23.18 7.75
C GLU A 116 -3.84 -22.67 9.17
N GLY A 117 -2.97 -23.35 9.91
CA GLY A 117 -2.69 -23.07 11.30
C GLY A 117 -3.86 -23.42 12.23
N THR A 118 -3.93 -22.74 13.37
CA THR A 118 -4.99 -22.97 14.38
C THR A 118 -5.65 -21.66 14.80
N GLY A 119 -6.92 -21.50 14.43
CA GLY A 119 -7.71 -20.31 14.76
C GLY A 119 -7.13 -19.04 14.13
N TRP A 120 -6.80 -18.05 14.97
CA TRP A 120 -6.23 -16.76 14.54
C TRP A 120 -4.75 -16.87 14.12
N ALA A 121 -4.04 -17.89 14.61
CA ALA A 121 -2.61 -18.07 14.36
C ALA A 121 -2.39 -18.94 13.12
N GLN A 122 -1.94 -18.32 12.03
CA GLN A 122 -1.57 -19.01 10.78
C GLN A 122 -0.05 -18.94 10.55
N PRO A 123 0.57 -19.96 9.92
CA PRO A 123 1.95 -19.84 9.48
C PRO A 123 2.06 -18.80 8.35
N TRP A 124 3.18 -18.08 8.31
CA TRP A 124 3.41 -17.00 7.35
C TRP A 124 4.24 -17.41 6.13
N SER A 125 4.66 -18.68 6.09
CA SER A 125 5.19 -19.36 4.91
C SER A 125 4.73 -20.81 4.95
N GLN A 126 4.62 -21.45 3.79
CA GLN A 126 4.33 -22.87 3.70
C GLN A 126 5.62 -23.66 3.51
N LYS A 127 5.64 -24.91 3.98
CA LYS A 127 6.76 -25.83 3.73
C LYS A 127 6.91 -26.06 2.23
N GLU A 128 8.09 -25.78 1.68
CA GLU A 128 8.39 -25.98 0.26
C GLU A 128 8.61 -27.46 -0.10
N MET A 129 8.32 -27.84 -1.35
CA MET A 129 8.59 -29.17 -1.90
C MET A 129 10.10 -29.38 -2.09
N PRO A 130 10.72 -30.39 -1.46
CA PRO A 130 12.11 -30.72 -1.73
C PRO A 130 12.31 -31.14 -3.19
N LEU A 131 13.28 -30.53 -3.86
CA LEU A 131 13.62 -30.84 -5.25
C LEU A 131 14.83 -31.77 -5.32
N THR A 132 14.69 -32.86 -6.07
CA THR A 132 15.84 -33.70 -6.42
C THR A 132 16.52 -33.16 -7.68
N HIS A 133 17.83 -33.39 -7.82
CA HIS A 133 18.56 -33.01 -9.04
C HIS A 133 17.93 -33.58 -10.31
N GLU A 134 17.37 -34.79 -10.27
CA GLU A 134 16.74 -35.40 -11.46
C GLU A 134 15.47 -34.64 -11.87
N VAL A 135 14.65 -34.19 -10.91
CA VAL A 135 13.45 -33.38 -11.21
C VAL A 135 13.85 -32.08 -11.91
N VAL A 136 14.87 -31.38 -11.39
CA VAL A 136 15.32 -30.11 -11.98
C VAL A 136 15.96 -30.34 -13.35
N LYS A 137 16.80 -31.36 -13.52
CA LYS A 137 17.38 -31.74 -14.83
C LYS A 137 16.31 -32.07 -15.85
N LYS A 138 15.26 -32.79 -15.45
CA LYS A 138 14.15 -33.11 -16.34
C LYS A 138 13.38 -31.86 -16.76
N ALA A 139 13.12 -30.95 -15.81
CA ALA A 139 12.53 -29.65 -16.10
C ALA A 139 13.41 -28.82 -17.07
N ARG A 140 14.73 -28.86 -16.89
CA ARG A 140 15.70 -28.17 -17.76
C ARG A 140 15.72 -28.70 -19.19
N ARG A 141 15.44 -29.99 -19.40
CA ARG A 141 15.26 -30.57 -20.74
C ARG A 141 14.01 -30.04 -21.44
N PHE A 142 13.00 -29.62 -20.68
CA PHE A 142 11.76 -29.06 -21.22
C PHE A 142 11.85 -27.56 -21.51
N SER A 143 12.45 -26.76 -20.61
CA SER A 143 12.54 -25.30 -20.76
C SER A 143 13.96 -24.76 -20.58
N GLN A 144 14.26 -23.64 -21.26
CA GLN A 144 15.49 -22.87 -21.04
C GLN A 144 15.37 -21.92 -19.84
N LYS A 145 14.16 -21.38 -19.64
CA LYS A 145 13.82 -20.47 -18.55
C LYS A 145 13.10 -21.19 -17.42
N ALA A 146 13.39 -20.73 -16.19
CA ALA A 146 12.69 -21.14 -14.98
C ALA A 146 12.05 -19.93 -14.30
N VAL A 147 10.85 -20.12 -13.77
CA VAL A 147 10.20 -19.16 -12.87
C VAL A 147 10.11 -19.81 -11.49
N VAL A 148 10.61 -19.15 -10.45
CA VAL A 148 10.50 -19.62 -9.06
C VAL A 148 9.55 -18.69 -8.32
N VAL A 149 8.55 -19.25 -7.63
CA VAL A 149 7.58 -18.50 -6.84
C VAL A 149 7.92 -18.64 -5.36
N ILE A 150 8.21 -17.52 -4.69
CA ILE A 150 8.43 -17.47 -3.23
C ILE A 150 7.22 -16.78 -2.60
N GLY A 151 6.64 -17.41 -1.58
CA GLY A 151 5.42 -16.93 -0.94
C GLY A 151 5.61 -16.59 0.53
N ARG A 152 5.06 -15.44 0.94
CA ARG A 152 4.94 -15.04 2.35
C ARG A 152 3.57 -14.41 2.57
N THR A 153 3.03 -14.59 3.76
CA THR A 153 1.93 -13.78 4.26
C THR A 153 2.30 -13.12 5.58
N ALA A 154 1.48 -12.19 6.02
CA ALA A 154 1.63 -11.46 7.27
C ALA A 154 0.24 -11.03 7.75
N GLY A 155 0.11 -10.61 9.01
CA GLY A 155 -1.16 -10.11 9.51
C GLY A 155 -1.09 -9.66 10.97
N GLU A 156 -2.26 -9.44 11.54
CA GLU A 156 -2.42 -8.81 12.85
C GLU A 156 -1.84 -9.66 14.01
N SER A 157 -1.46 -8.96 15.09
CA SER A 157 -1.04 -9.55 16.38
C SER A 157 0.34 -10.23 16.40
N ARG A 158 1.11 -10.15 15.31
CA ARG A 158 2.50 -10.61 15.24
C ARG A 158 3.27 -9.70 14.29
N ASP A 159 4.59 -9.61 14.45
CA ASP A 159 5.51 -8.97 13.50
C ASP A 159 6.36 -10.01 12.77
N ASN A 160 6.83 -9.68 11.55
CA ASN A 160 7.83 -10.49 10.87
C ASN A 160 9.15 -10.44 11.66
N ARG A 161 9.98 -11.47 11.48
CA ARG A 161 11.25 -11.61 12.20
C ARG A 161 12.37 -11.90 11.22
N GLU A 162 13.58 -11.55 11.63
CA GLU A 162 14.83 -11.88 10.94
C GLU A 162 15.15 -13.39 11.07
N GLU A 163 14.22 -14.23 10.62
CA GLU A 163 14.22 -15.68 10.79
C GLU A 163 13.90 -16.36 9.44
N ALA A 164 14.41 -17.57 9.26
CA ALA A 164 14.18 -18.39 8.08
C ALA A 164 12.68 -18.71 7.92
N GLY A 165 12.11 -18.41 6.75
CA GLY A 165 10.67 -18.57 6.50
C GLY A 165 9.81 -17.35 6.88
N SER A 166 10.41 -16.28 7.41
CA SER A 166 9.77 -14.99 7.62
C SER A 166 10.46 -13.94 6.72
N TRP A 167 11.29 -13.05 7.28
CA TRP A 167 12.08 -12.09 6.50
C TRP A 167 13.13 -12.77 5.61
N LEU A 168 13.72 -13.87 6.08
CA LEU A 168 14.71 -14.64 5.35
C LEU A 168 14.06 -15.78 4.57
N LEU A 169 14.76 -16.27 3.54
CA LEU A 169 14.38 -17.53 2.89
C LEU A 169 14.44 -18.69 3.89
N SER A 170 13.51 -19.63 3.75
CA SER A 170 13.56 -20.89 4.49
C SER A 170 14.65 -21.81 3.91
N GLU A 171 15.09 -22.80 4.69
CA GLU A 171 16.07 -23.79 4.21
C GLU A 171 15.60 -24.53 2.95
N GLY A 172 14.29 -24.79 2.83
CA GLY A 172 13.71 -25.43 1.65
C GLY A 172 13.76 -24.54 0.40
N GLU A 173 13.55 -23.24 0.55
CA GLU A 173 13.64 -22.27 -0.55
C GLU A 173 15.08 -22.02 -0.97
N GLU A 174 16.00 -21.95 -0.02
CA GLU A 174 17.45 -21.90 -0.26
C GLU A 174 17.90 -23.13 -1.07
N ALA A 175 17.48 -24.33 -0.66
CA ALA A 175 17.79 -25.57 -1.38
C ALA A 175 17.16 -25.60 -2.78
N MET A 176 15.93 -25.11 -2.95
CA MET A 176 15.27 -24.99 -4.25
C MET A 176 16.03 -24.03 -5.18
N LEU A 177 16.34 -22.81 -4.72
CA LEU A 177 17.06 -21.83 -5.53
C LEU A 177 18.42 -22.36 -5.95
N LYS A 178 19.17 -22.99 -5.04
CA LYS A 178 20.44 -23.64 -5.35
C LYS A 178 20.28 -24.70 -6.44
N ALA A 179 19.34 -25.64 -6.27
CA ALA A 179 19.13 -26.71 -7.23
C ALA A 179 18.71 -26.19 -8.62
N VAL A 180 17.83 -25.18 -8.67
CA VAL A 180 17.37 -24.57 -9.92
C VAL A 180 18.50 -23.81 -10.62
N THR A 181 19.26 -22.99 -9.90
CA THR A 181 20.34 -22.17 -10.48
C THR A 181 21.58 -22.95 -10.90
N GLU A 182 21.79 -24.15 -10.34
CA GLU A 182 22.82 -25.09 -10.82
C GLU A 182 22.51 -25.66 -12.23
N GLU A 183 21.23 -25.73 -12.62
CA GLU A 183 20.79 -26.31 -13.90
C GLU A 183 20.28 -25.27 -14.91
N PHE A 184 19.70 -24.15 -14.43
CA PHE A 184 19.14 -23.07 -15.23
C PHE A 184 19.97 -21.80 -15.11
N SER A 185 20.42 -21.27 -16.25
CA SER A 185 21.08 -19.96 -16.32
C SER A 185 20.11 -18.79 -16.48
N GLU A 186 18.83 -19.04 -16.74
CA GLU A 186 17.78 -18.03 -16.98
C GLU A 186 16.65 -18.22 -15.96
N VAL A 187 16.89 -17.72 -14.75
CA VAL A 187 15.96 -17.83 -13.63
C VAL A 187 15.33 -16.48 -13.33
N ALA A 188 14.00 -16.45 -13.36
CA ALA A 188 13.18 -15.38 -12.83
C ALA A 188 12.61 -15.81 -11.47
N VAL A 189 12.67 -14.94 -10.47
CA VAL A 189 12.00 -15.14 -9.18
C VAL A 189 10.85 -14.15 -9.05
N VAL A 190 9.66 -14.66 -8.75
CA VAL A 190 8.46 -13.85 -8.50
C VAL A 190 8.04 -13.98 -7.04
N LEU A 191 7.85 -12.84 -6.37
CA LEU A 191 7.60 -12.76 -4.93
C LEU A 191 6.12 -12.49 -4.68
N ASN A 192 5.41 -13.54 -4.24
CA ASN A 192 4.03 -13.48 -3.77
C ASN A 192 4.00 -13.22 -2.26
N VAL A 193 4.34 -11.98 -1.88
CA VAL A 193 4.62 -11.58 -0.49
C VAL A 193 3.79 -10.36 -0.10
N GLY A 194 3.47 -10.22 1.20
CA GLY A 194 2.67 -9.09 1.70
C GLY A 194 3.46 -7.80 1.95
N ASN A 195 4.75 -7.97 2.25
CA ASN A 195 5.72 -6.93 2.60
C ASN A 195 7.07 -7.24 1.95
N ILE A 196 8.01 -6.29 2.00
CA ILE A 196 9.38 -6.55 1.53
C ILE A 196 10.03 -7.64 2.39
N ILE A 197 11.03 -8.33 1.83
CA ILE A 197 11.83 -9.36 2.51
C ILE A 197 13.31 -9.16 2.20
N ASP A 198 14.18 -9.99 2.78
CA ASP A 198 15.59 -10.03 2.39
C ASP A 198 15.72 -10.20 0.86
N MET A 199 16.71 -9.51 0.28
CA MET A 199 17.03 -9.57 -1.14
C MET A 199 18.49 -9.94 -1.40
N SER A 200 19.27 -10.28 -0.36
CA SER A 200 20.69 -10.66 -0.49
C SER A 200 20.89 -11.92 -1.37
N TRP A 201 19.88 -12.79 -1.41
CA TRP A 201 19.88 -14.01 -2.21
C TRP A 201 19.93 -13.76 -3.73
N VAL A 202 19.55 -12.57 -4.20
CA VAL A 202 19.59 -12.23 -5.64
C VAL A 202 21.02 -12.30 -6.16
N GLU A 203 21.97 -11.71 -5.43
CA GLU A 203 23.40 -11.77 -5.78
C GLU A 203 23.99 -13.15 -5.48
N LYS A 204 23.68 -13.71 -4.30
CA LYS A 204 24.14 -15.04 -3.87
C LYS A 204 23.90 -16.13 -4.91
N TYR A 205 22.73 -16.12 -5.57
CA TYR A 205 22.34 -17.12 -6.57
C TYR A 205 22.40 -16.62 -8.01
N GLY A 206 22.89 -15.40 -8.26
CA GLY A 206 23.00 -14.86 -9.61
C GLY A 206 21.67 -14.75 -10.35
N ILE A 207 20.58 -14.43 -9.65
CA ILE A 207 19.23 -14.37 -10.22
C ILE A 207 19.16 -13.23 -11.25
N LYS A 208 18.64 -13.54 -12.43
CA LYS A 208 18.61 -12.62 -13.58
C LYS A 208 17.38 -11.74 -13.62
N SER A 209 16.24 -12.22 -13.13
CA SER A 209 15.02 -11.41 -13.05
C SER A 209 14.31 -11.58 -11.72
N VAL A 210 13.82 -10.48 -11.15
CA VAL A 210 13.14 -10.47 -9.86
C VAL A 210 11.95 -9.52 -9.95
N MET A 211 10.77 -9.99 -9.55
CA MET A 211 9.56 -9.18 -9.53
C MET A 211 8.74 -9.41 -8.26
N TYR A 212 8.36 -8.33 -7.58
CA TYR A 212 7.29 -8.37 -6.59
C TYR A 212 5.94 -8.40 -7.30
N ILE A 213 5.17 -9.46 -7.09
CA ILE A 213 3.77 -9.56 -7.56
C ILE A 213 2.78 -9.34 -6.41
N TRP A 214 3.29 -9.20 -5.19
CA TRP A 214 2.54 -8.96 -3.97
C TRP A 214 1.38 -9.96 -3.79
N HIS A 215 0.32 -9.53 -3.12
CA HIS A 215 -0.97 -10.22 -3.01
C HIS A 215 -2.04 -9.45 -3.81
N GLY A 216 -2.51 -10.05 -4.89
CA GLY A 216 -3.35 -9.42 -5.91
C GLY A 216 -4.85 -9.69 -5.78
N GLY A 217 -5.31 -10.17 -4.61
CA GLY A 217 -6.70 -10.56 -4.42
C GLY A 217 -7.10 -11.76 -5.27
N GLN A 218 -8.40 -11.88 -5.59
CA GLN A 218 -8.92 -13.07 -6.28
C GLN A 218 -8.41 -13.26 -7.71
N GLU A 219 -8.01 -12.17 -8.38
CA GLU A 219 -7.46 -12.16 -9.75
C GLU A 219 -5.92 -12.15 -9.77
N GLY A 220 -5.27 -12.31 -8.62
CA GLY A 220 -3.82 -12.15 -8.49
C GLY A 220 -2.99 -13.10 -9.38
N GLY A 221 -3.38 -14.37 -9.50
CA GLY A 221 -2.72 -15.33 -10.40
C GLY A 221 -2.83 -14.93 -11.87
N ASN A 222 -3.99 -14.45 -12.29
CA ASN A 222 -4.23 -13.94 -13.64
C ASN A 222 -3.40 -12.69 -13.96
N ALA A 223 -3.30 -11.76 -13.01
CA ALA A 223 -2.49 -10.56 -13.13
C ALA A 223 -0.98 -10.89 -13.19
N ALA A 224 -0.52 -11.79 -12.32
CA ALA A 224 0.86 -12.27 -12.34
C ALA A 224 1.21 -12.92 -13.69
N ALA A 225 0.32 -13.77 -14.22
CA ALA A 225 0.49 -14.36 -15.55
C ALA A 225 0.55 -13.30 -16.66
N ASP A 226 -0.32 -12.28 -16.64
CA ASP A 226 -0.30 -11.19 -17.62
C ASP A 226 1.06 -10.46 -17.66
N VAL A 227 1.66 -10.20 -16.49
CA VAL A 227 2.96 -9.51 -16.41
C VAL A 227 4.12 -10.44 -16.74
N ILE A 228 4.15 -11.68 -16.23
CA ILE A 228 5.19 -12.67 -16.55
C ILE A 228 5.29 -12.91 -18.06
N THR A 229 4.13 -12.91 -18.74
CA THR A 229 4.04 -13.21 -20.18
C THR A 229 4.21 -11.99 -21.09
N GLY A 230 4.31 -10.79 -20.53
CA GLY A 230 4.43 -9.55 -21.31
C GLY A 230 3.14 -9.11 -21.99
N LYS A 231 2.00 -9.72 -21.65
CA LYS A 231 0.69 -9.20 -22.05
C LYS A 231 0.44 -7.81 -21.46
N VAL A 232 0.95 -7.59 -20.25
CA VAL A 232 1.03 -6.28 -19.60
C VAL A 232 2.49 -6.03 -19.24
N SER A 233 3.02 -4.85 -19.59
CA SER A 233 4.35 -4.45 -19.13
C SER A 233 4.27 -4.04 -17.64
N PRO A 234 5.22 -4.48 -16.79
CA PRO A 234 5.28 -4.02 -15.42
C PRO A 234 5.48 -2.51 -15.40
N SER A 235 4.80 -1.86 -14.46
CA SER A 235 4.88 -0.41 -14.27
C SER A 235 4.71 0.00 -12.81
N GLY A 236 4.77 -0.96 -11.89
CA GLY A 236 4.74 -0.68 -10.47
C GLY A 236 6.08 -0.12 -10.01
N LYS A 237 6.06 0.68 -8.94
CA LYS A 237 7.23 1.29 -8.30
C LYS A 237 7.20 1.01 -6.80
N LEU A 238 8.35 0.74 -6.20
CA LEU A 238 8.47 0.46 -4.77
C LEU A 238 7.93 1.62 -3.92
N THR A 239 7.19 1.28 -2.86
CA THR A 239 6.72 2.24 -1.85
C THR A 239 7.65 2.31 -0.63
N ASP A 240 8.62 1.40 -0.57
CA ASP A 240 9.60 1.28 0.52
C ASP A 240 11.01 1.17 -0.05
N THR A 241 12.01 1.55 0.75
CA THR A 241 13.42 1.31 0.40
C THR A 241 13.81 -0.10 0.81
N ILE A 242 14.46 -0.84 -0.09
CA ILE A 242 15.03 -2.16 0.21
C ILE A 242 16.52 -1.97 0.50
N ALA A 243 16.91 -2.19 1.76
CA ALA A 243 18.29 -2.08 2.22
C ALA A 243 19.03 -3.42 2.15
N ARG A 244 20.36 -3.39 2.37
CA ARG A 244 21.22 -4.58 2.36
C ARG A 244 20.98 -5.53 3.52
N SER A 245 20.64 -5.00 4.69
CA SER A 245 20.34 -5.79 5.89
C SER A 245 19.22 -5.14 6.69
N LEU A 246 18.57 -5.93 7.54
CA LEU A 246 17.53 -5.42 8.43
C LEU A 246 18.10 -4.38 9.42
N SER A 247 19.35 -4.58 9.84
CA SER A 247 20.06 -3.66 10.74
C SER A 247 20.42 -2.30 10.14
N ASP A 248 20.33 -2.14 8.81
CA ASP A 248 20.57 -0.84 8.16
C ASP A 248 19.37 0.12 8.29
N TYR A 249 18.18 -0.38 8.63
CA TYR A 249 16.99 0.44 8.82
C TYR A 249 17.10 1.29 10.10
N PRO A 250 16.73 2.58 10.05
CA PRO A 250 16.96 3.50 11.16
C PRO A 250 16.14 3.16 12.41
N SER A 251 15.03 2.44 12.24
CA SER A 251 14.15 1.98 13.31
C SER A 251 14.61 0.66 13.97
N TYR A 252 15.61 -0.04 13.43
CA TYR A 252 15.98 -1.41 13.84
C TYR A 252 16.21 -1.55 15.35
N ASN A 253 17.02 -0.67 15.95
CA ASN A 253 17.33 -0.73 17.38
C ASN A 253 16.16 -0.32 18.30
N ASN A 254 15.09 0.23 17.73
CA ASN A 254 13.96 0.80 18.46
C ASN A 254 12.60 0.27 17.94
N PHE A 255 12.56 -0.97 17.47
CA PHE A 255 11.34 -1.64 16.99
C PHE A 255 11.09 -2.94 17.76
N ALA A 256 9.82 -3.35 17.84
CA ALA A 256 9.36 -4.57 18.51
C ALA A 256 9.81 -4.73 19.98
N ASN A 257 9.80 -3.64 20.75
CA ASN A 257 9.96 -3.67 22.20
C ASN A 257 8.58 -3.74 22.88
N ASP A 258 8.39 -4.74 23.76
CA ASP A 258 7.12 -5.05 24.42
C ASP A 258 6.59 -3.93 25.36
N GLU A 259 7.46 -3.02 25.81
CA GLU A 259 7.08 -1.91 26.69
C GLU A 259 6.93 -0.60 25.92
N GLU A 260 7.92 -0.24 25.11
CA GLU A 260 8.01 1.07 24.46
C GLU A 260 8.93 1.06 23.24
N CYS A 261 8.47 1.65 22.14
CA CYS A 261 9.31 1.94 20.98
C CYS A 261 9.65 3.44 20.93
N VAL A 262 10.93 3.80 21.10
CA VAL A 262 11.39 5.19 21.03
C VAL A 262 11.72 5.56 19.59
N TYR A 263 11.05 6.57 19.04
CA TYR A 263 11.22 6.92 17.62
C TYR A 263 12.42 7.87 17.44
N GLU A 264 13.62 7.37 17.79
CA GLU A 264 14.87 8.13 17.70
C GLU A 264 15.19 8.58 16.28
N GLU A 265 14.70 7.85 15.27
CA GLU A 265 14.87 8.23 13.87
C GLU A 265 14.04 9.45 13.45
N ASP A 266 13.03 9.84 14.23
CA ASP A 266 12.19 11.03 14.01
C ASP A 266 11.68 11.10 12.56
N ILE A 267 11.85 12.22 11.85
CA ILE A 267 11.42 12.37 10.45
C ILE A 267 12.23 11.52 9.47
N TYR A 268 13.36 10.92 9.88
CA TYR A 268 14.25 10.15 9.03
C TYR A 268 13.79 8.68 8.95
N VAL A 269 12.58 8.46 8.44
CA VAL A 269 12.03 7.13 8.16
C VAL A 269 12.22 6.78 6.68
N GLY A 270 12.67 5.55 6.41
CA GLY A 270 12.83 5.03 5.05
C GLY A 270 13.81 5.87 4.22
N TYR A 271 13.40 6.26 3.00
CA TYR A 271 14.28 6.98 2.08
C TYR A 271 14.76 8.34 2.63
N ARG A 272 14.02 8.97 3.55
CA ARG A 272 14.47 10.20 4.22
C ARG A 272 15.77 9.98 4.98
N TYR A 273 15.95 8.80 5.57
CA TYR A 273 17.20 8.40 6.21
C TYR A 273 18.26 7.99 5.19
N PHE A 274 17.92 7.04 4.30
CA PHE A 274 18.90 6.46 3.38
C PHE A 274 19.50 7.51 2.44
N GLU A 275 18.67 8.35 1.84
CA GLU A 275 19.13 9.41 0.93
C GLU A 275 19.88 10.53 1.65
N THR A 276 19.72 10.67 2.97
CA THR A 276 20.44 11.70 3.74
C THR A 276 21.76 11.17 4.28
N PHE A 277 21.82 9.92 4.75
CA PHE A 277 22.94 9.40 5.55
C PHE A 277 23.59 8.11 5.06
N LYS A 278 22.86 7.23 4.33
CA LYS A 278 23.26 5.82 4.11
C LYS A 278 22.95 5.31 2.70
N LYS A 279 23.26 6.10 1.67
CA LYS A 279 22.98 5.76 0.26
C LYS A 279 23.63 4.45 -0.20
N ASP A 280 24.78 4.09 0.37
CA ASP A 280 25.54 2.88 0.08
C ASP A 280 24.86 1.58 0.58
N LYS A 281 23.89 1.71 1.50
CA LYS A 281 23.12 0.60 2.08
C LYS A 281 21.87 0.24 1.30
N VAL A 282 21.50 1.02 0.29
CA VAL A 282 20.31 0.78 -0.52
C VAL A 282 20.61 -0.24 -1.63
N ILE A 283 19.82 -1.31 -1.71
CA ILE A 283 19.79 -2.20 -2.88
C ILE A 283 18.85 -1.61 -3.92
N TYR A 284 17.59 -1.36 -3.54
CA TYR A 284 16.56 -0.79 -4.41
C TYR A 284 15.96 0.46 -3.74
N PRO A 285 16.05 1.64 -4.37
CA PRO A 285 15.59 2.88 -3.76
C PRO A 285 14.07 3.00 -3.77
N PHE A 286 13.54 3.88 -2.90
CA PHE A 286 12.13 4.26 -2.93
C PHE A 286 11.72 4.79 -4.31
N GLY A 287 10.55 4.36 -4.79
CA GLY A 287 10.05 4.71 -6.12
C GLY A 287 10.68 3.92 -7.27
N PHE A 288 11.58 2.95 -7.02
CA PHE A 288 12.22 2.17 -8.07
C PHE A 288 11.29 1.11 -8.67
N GLY A 289 11.40 0.88 -9.98
CA GLY A 289 10.73 -0.21 -10.68
C GLY A 289 10.96 -0.14 -12.18
N LEU A 290 11.25 -1.28 -12.80
CA LEU A 290 11.58 -1.43 -14.21
C LEU A 290 10.31 -1.70 -15.05
N SER A 291 10.47 -1.56 -16.37
CA SER A 291 9.47 -1.86 -17.39
C SER A 291 10.08 -2.77 -18.46
N TYR A 292 9.26 -3.40 -19.30
CA TYR A 292 9.76 -4.11 -20.50
C TYR A 292 10.08 -3.14 -21.65
N THR A 293 9.73 -1.86 -21.51
CA THR A 293 10.09 -0.79 -22.44
C THR A 293 10.97 0.26 -21.77
N GLN A 294 11.49 1.18 -22.59
CA GLN A 294 12.31 2.31 -22.15
C GLN A 294 11.58 3.62 -22.46
N PHE A 295 11.80 4.63 -21.61
CA PHE A 295 11.22 5.95 -21.76
C PHE A 295 12.30 7.02 -21.84
N GLU A 296 12.11 7.97 -22.75
CA GLU A 296 12.81 9.26 -22.73
C GLU A 296 11.93 10.26 -22.01
N ILE A 297 12.52 11.01 -21.08
CA ILE A 297 11.79 11.99 -20.26
C ILE A 297 12.51 13.32 -20.32
N SER A 298 11.76 14.39 -20.55
CA SER A 298 12.24 15.76 -20.44
C SER A 298 11.39 16.53 -19.43
N TYR A 299 12.02 17.40 -18.66
CA TYR A 299 11.38 18.15 -17.59
C TYR A 299 11.39 19.65 -17.86
N ASN A 300 10.33 20.33 -17.43
CA ASN A 300 10.25 21.78 -17.33
C ASN A 300 9.72 22.16 -15.95
N CYS A 301 10.39 23.09 -15.28
CA CYS A 301 10.00 23.57 -13.95
C CYS A 301 9.68 25.06 -13.99
N GLU A 302 8.44 25.41 -13.66
CA GLU A 302 7.98 26.78 -13.50
C GLU A 302 7.82 27.07 -12.01
N VAL A 303 8.58 28.04 -11.50
CA VAL A 303 8.55 28.42 -10.09
C VAL A 303 7.77 29.74 -9.96
N ALA A 304 6.70 29.72 -9.18
CA ALA A 304 5.92 30.89 -8.81
C ALA A 304 5.94 31.10 -7.29
N GLU A 305 5.28 32.17 -6.82
CA GLU A 305 5.31 32.56 -5.40
C GLU A 305 4.58 31.57 -4.48
N GLU A 306 3.45 31.03 -4.94
CA GLU A 306 2.59 30.14 -4.16
C GLU A 306 2.69 28.66 -4.55
N GLU A 307 3.09 28.39 -5.79
CA GLU A 307 3.15 27.05 -6.36
C GLU A 307 4.34 26.84 -7.30
N ILE A 308 4.76 25.59 -7.43
CA ILE A 308 5.76 25.12 -8.39
C ILE A 308 5.07 24.13 -9.32
N LYS A 309 5.26 24.30 -10.63
CA LYS A 309 4.75 23.38 -11.65
C LYS A 309 5.89 22.65 -12.29
N VAL A 310 5.89 21.33 -12.17
CA VAL A 310 6.86 20.46 -12.84
C VAL A 310 6.12 19.69 -13.92
N SER A 311 6.38 20.04 -15.18
CA SER A 311 5.88 19.33 -16.35
C SER A 311 6.92 18.34 -16.82
N ALA A 312 6.49 17.13 -17.18
CA ALA A 312 7.36 16.12 -17.76
C ALA A 312 6.74 15.57 -19.04
N SER A 313 7.50 15.58 -20.13
CA SER A 313 7.15 14.91 -21.38
C SER A 313 7.78 13.53 -21.39
N VAL A 314 6.95 12.49 -21.45
CA VAL A 314 7.38 11.10 -21.37
C VAL A 314 7.07 10.42 -22.69
N LYS A 315 8.11 9.95 -23.39
CA LYS A 315 7.99 9.26 -24.67
C LYS A 315 8.45 7.81 -24.53
N ASN A 316 7.63 6.88 -24.99
CA ASN A 316 8.00 5.48 -25.07
C ASN A 316 8.92 5.26 -26.28
N VAL A 317 10.18 4.90 -26.05
CA VAL A 317 11.20 4.71 -27.10
C VAL A 317 11.66 3.25 -27.21
N GLY A 318 11.14 2.36 -26.37
CA GLY A 318 11.45 0.94 -26.43
C GLY A 318 10.53 0.17 -27.38
N ASN A 319 10.42 -1.14 -27.13
CA ASN A 319 9.74 -2.08 -28.02
C ASN A 319 8.46 -2.70 -27.44
N PHE A 320 7.99 -2.20 -26.30
CA PHE A 320 6.77 -2.66 -25.64
C PHE A 320 5.86 -1.47 -25.32
N LYS A 321 4.54 -1.69 -25.32
CA LYS A 321 3.62 -0.72 -24.70
C LYS A 321 3.90 -0.66 -23.20
N GLY A 322 3.76 0.51 -22.60
CA GLY A 322 4.05 0.63 -21.17
C GLY A 322 3.58 1.93 -20.55
N LYS A 323 3.74 2.01 -19.24
CA LYS A 323 3.46 3.22 -18.44
C LYS A 323 4.71 3.58 -17.66
N GLU A 324 4.89 4.87 -17.41
CA GLU A 324 5.94 5.37 -16.55
C GLU A 324 5.37 6.26 -15.45
N THR A 325 6.06 6.30 -14.31
CA THR A 325 5.74 7.18 -13.19
C THR A 325 6.84 8.23 -13.05
N VAL A 326 6.45 9.50 -13.15
CA VAL A 326 7.33 10.63 -12.83
C VAL A 326 7.06 11.06 -11.40
N GLN A 327 8.12 11.19 -10.63
CA GLN A 327 8.12 11.51 -9.21
C GLN A 327 8.86 12.82 -9.00
N VAL A 328 8.30 13.71 -8.18
CA VAL A 328 8.86 15.03 -7.90
C VAL A 328 9.18 15.14 -6.41
N TYR A 329 10.42 15.52 -6.14
CA TYR A 329 10.98 15.65 -4.82
C TYR A 329 11.44 17.09 -4.59
N PHE A 330 11.55 17.49 -3.34
CA PHE A 330 12.30 18.69 -2.97
C PHE A 330 13.41 18.36 -1.95
N GLU A 331 14.43 19.20 -1.96
CA GLU A 331 15.46 19.31 -0.92
C GLU A 331 15.31 20.69 -0.30
N ALA A 332 14.84 20.74 0.95
CA ALA A 332 14.72 21.99 1.70
C ALA A 332 16.09 22.44 2.23
N PRO A 333 16.28 23.75 2.48
CA PRO A 333 17.47 24.22 3.18
C PRO A 333 17.53 23.55 4.56
N GLN A 334 18.73 23.17 5.00
CA GLN A 334 18.91 22.52 6.30
C GLN A 334 18.43 23.41 7.46
N GLY A 335 18.63 24.72 7.33
CA GLY A 335 18.22 25.70 8.32
C GLY A 335 18.66 25.34 9.74
N THR A 336 17.78 25.57 10.70
CA THR A 336 17.99 25.23 12.12
C THR A 336 17.33 23.91 12.50
N LEU A 337 16.32 23.48 11.74
CA LEU A 337 15.55 22.27 12.03
C LEU A 337 16.29 21.01 11.58
N GLY A 338 17.03 21.08 10.47
CA GLY A 338 17.56 19.90 9.78
C GLY A 338 16.48 19.25 8.92
N ARG A 339 16.82 18.90 7.68
CA ARG A 339 15.86 18.39 6.70
C ARG A 339 16.39 17.17 5.96
N PRO A 340 15.53 16.22 5.55
CA PRO A 340 15.92 15.17 4.64
C PRO A 340 16.44 15.73 3.32
N SER A 341 17.37 15.02 2.67
CA SER A 341 17.89 15.42 1.36
C SER A 341 16.87 15.29 0.24
N ARG A 342 15.84 14.45 0.41
CA ARG A 342 14.75 14.24 -0.55
C ARG A 342 13.44 14.06 0.20
N GLU A 343 12.39 14.72 -0.27
CA GLU A 343 11.01 14.51 0.17
C GLU A 343 10.06 14.55 -1.02
N LEU A 344 9.27 13.48 -1.20
CA LEU A 344 8.28 13.38 -2.27
C LEU A 344 7.19 14.45 -2.06
N CYS A 345 6.92 15.26 -3.08
CA CYS A 345 5.90 16.32 -3.05
C CYS A 345 4.83 16.17 -4.13
N GLY A 346 5.03 15.26 -5.08
CA GLY A 346 3.99 14.86 -6.03
C GLY A 346 4.50 13.86 -7.04
N PHE A 347 3.58 13.29 -7.80
CA PHE A 347 3.88 12.33 -8.86
C PHE A 347 2.71 12.27 -9.84
N PHE A 348 2.95 11.68 -11.00
CA PHE A 348 1.88 11.18 -11.86
C PHE A 348 2.32 9.89 -12.54
N LYS A 349 1.35 9.09 -12.96
CA LYS A 349 1.56 8.00 -13.92
C LYS A 349 1.01 8.39 -15.28
N THR A 350 1.71 8.00 -16.34
CA THR A 350 1.24 8.17 -17.72
C THR A 350 0.03 7.26 -17.98
N LYS A 351 -0.72 7.55 -19.04
CA LYS A 351 -1.53 6.54 -19.71
C LYS A 351 -0.61 5.43 -20.27
N GLU A 352 -1.21 4.34 -20.76
CA GLU A 352 -0.43 3.36 -21.53
C GLU A 352 0.00 4.01 -22.85
N LEU A 353 1.31 4.08 -23.06
CA LEU A 353 1.91 4.66 -24.25
C LEU A 353 2.25 3.56 -25.24
N ASP A 354 1.75 3.70 -26.46
CA ASP A 354 2.21 2.94 -27.61
C ASP A 354 3.68 3.26 -27.93
N ILE A 355 4.33 2.40 -28.73
CA ILE A 355 5.73 2.62 -29.16
C ILE A 355 5.81 3.93 -29.94
N GLY A 356 6.69 4.84 -29.50
CA GLY A 356 6.86 6.17 -30.06
C GLY A 356 5.84 7.21 -29.59
N GLU A 357 4.80 6.80 -28.85
CA GLU A 357 3.82 7.72 -28.26
C GLU A 357 4.42 8.52 -27.11
N GLU A 358 3.94 9.75 -26.95
CA GLU A 358 4.36 10.69 -25.92
C GLU A 358 3.15 11.25 -25.17
N GLU A 359 3.33 11.48 -23.87
CA GLU A 359 2.37 12.20 -23.04
C GLU A 359 3.10 13.21 -22.14
N THR A 360 2.56 14.43 -22.07
CA THR A 360 3.01 15.45 -21.12
C THR A 360 1.99 15.61 -20.00
N LYS A 361 2.45 15.53 -18.75
CA LYS A 361 1.63 15.85 -17.56
C LYS A 361 2.39 16.77 -16.62
N THR A 362 1.66 17.46 -15.76
CA THR A 362 2.20 18.46 -14.82
C THR A 362 1.81 18.11 -13.39
N VAL A 363 2.80 18.13 -12.50
CA VAL A 363 2.61 18.11 -11.04
C VAL A 363 2.59 19.54 -10.54
N ILE A 364 1.55 19.89 -9.78
CA ILE A 364 1.43 21.21 -9.12
C ILE A 364 1.70 21.03 -7.63
N ILE A 365 2.77 21.65 -7.15
CA ILE A 365 3.24 21.59 -5.76
C ILE A 365 2.91 22.92 -5.09
N LYS A 366 2.13 22.89 -4.01
CA LYS A 366 1.91 24.11 -3.22
C LYS A 366 3.13 24.34 -2.34
N ILE A 367 3.70 25.54 -2.33
CA ILE A 367 4.89 25.86 -1.53
C ILE A 367 4.69 25.54 -0.04
N SER A 368 3.46 25.70 0.48
CA SER A 368 3.12 25.37 1.87
C SER A 368 3.29 23.88 2.23
N GLN A 369 3.26 22.96 1.25
CA GLN A 369 3.50 21.54 1.45
C GLN A 369 4.97 21.23 1.81
N MET A 370 5.91 22.12 1.47
CA MET A 370 7.34 21.96 1.78
C MET A 370 7.70 22.43 3.20
N SER A 371 6.71 22.73 4.03
CA SER A 371 6.93 23.24 5.39
C SER A 371 7.41 22.16 6.37
N ALA A 372 8.05 22.62 7.45
CA ALA A 372 8.54 21.83 8.57
C ALA A 372 7.83 22.25 9.85
N PHE A 373 7.58 21.33 10.77
CA PHE A 373 7.06 21.71 12.09
C PHE A 373 8.21 22.19 13.00
N ASP A 374 8.13 23.43 13.47
CA ASP A 374 9.07 24.01 14.45
C ASP A 374 8.43 23.98 15.85
N GLU A 375 8.89 23.06 16.69
CA GLU A 375 8.42 22.88 18.06
C GLU A 375 8.65 24.11 18.94
N LYS A 376 9.67 24.93 18.69
CA LYS A 376 9.91 26.16 19.47
C LYS A 376 8.85 27.22 19.19
N LYS A 377 8.26 27.18 18.00
CA LYS A 377 7.20 28.10 17.56
C LYS A 377 5.81 27.48 17.68
N GLY A 378 5.71 26.15 17.78
CA GLY A 378 4.43 25.43 17.68
C GLY A 378 3.75 25.70 16.33
N ALA A 379 4.51 25.70 15.24
CA ALA A 379 4.04 26.16 13.95
C ALA A 379 4.70 25.39 12.80
N TYR A 380 3.98 25.26 11.68
CA TYR A 380 4.59 24.88 10.42
C TYR A 380 5.26 26.10 9.79
N VAL A 381 6.52 25.95 9.39
CA VAL A 381 7.36 27.02 8.85
C VAL A 381 8.07 26.60 7.57
N LEU A 382 8.39 27.58 6.74
CA LEU A 382 9.36 27.47 5.65
C LEU A 382 10.59 28.27 6.06
N GLU A 383 11.72 27.60 6.33
CA GLU A 383 12.96 28.29 6.67
C GLU A 383 13.52 29.05 5.45
N SER A 384 14.22 30.15 5.69
CA SER A 384 14.91 30.89 4.63
C SER A 384 15.99 30.01 3.99
N GLY A 385 16.16 30.13 2.67
CA GLY A 385 17.18 29.45 1.91
C GLY A 385 16.68 28.94 0.58
N GLU A 386 17.52 28.10 -0.02
CA GLU A 386 17.31 27.49 -1.33
C GLU A 386 16.56 26.15 -1.18
N TYR A 387 15.40 26.04 -1.81
CA TYR A 387 14.65 24.81 -2.01
C TYR A 387 14.92 24.29 -3.41
N ARG A 388 15.53 23.12 -3.51
CA ARG A 388 15.86 22.50 -4.80
C ARG A 388 14.79 21.50 -5.19
N ILE A 389 14.36 21.53 -6.44
CA ILE A 389 13.29 20.68 -6.96
C ILE A 389 13.90 19.62 -7.87
N TYR A 390 13.58 18.36 -7.60
CA TYR A 390 14.10 17.21 -8.32
C TYR A 390 12.97 16.44 -8.99
N ALA A 391 13.17 15.95 -10.21
CA ALA A 391 12.23 15.08 -10.89
C ALA A 391 12.94 13.84 -11.46
N GLY A 392 12.29 12.69 -11.39
CA GLY A 392 12.86 11.42 -11.85
C GLY A 392 11.89 10.27 -11.80
N ILE A 393 12.41 9.08 -12.11
CA ILE A 393 11.66 7.81 -12.08
C ILE A 393 11.75 7.06 -10.75
N ASP A 394 12.65 7.50 -9.85
CA ASP A 394 12.82 7.06 -8.48
C ASP A 394 13.61 8.13 -7.70
N VAL A 395 13.71 7.99 -6.38
CA VAL A 395 14.37 9.02 -5.53
C VAL A 395 15.86 9.21 -5.84
N LYS A 396 16.54 8.18 -6.35
CA LYS A 396 17.98 8.19 -6.62
C LYS A 396 18.29 8.72 -8.02
N ALA A 397 17.44 8.41 -9.00
CA ALA A 397 17.56 8.86 -10.39
C ALA A 397 17.01 10.27 -10.62
N ALA A 398 16.41 10.90 -9.60
CA ALA A 398 15.86 12.25 -9.72
C ALA A 398 16.95 13.32 -9.88
N GLU A 399 16.82 14.13 -10.93
CA GLU A 399 17.75 15.21 -11.29
C GLU A 399 17.18 16.59 -10.92
N LEU A 400 18.06 17.57 -10.73
CA LEU A 400 17.67 18.93 -10.37
C LEU A 400 16.99 19.60 -11.57
N VAL A 401 15.71 19.98 -11.44
CA VAL A 401 14.92 20.61 -12.51
C VAL A 401 14.58 22.07 -12.23
N GLY A 402 14.68 22.51 -10.99
CA GLY A 402 14.34 23.88 -10.61
C GLY A 402 14.78 24.25 -9.21
N THR A 403 14.65 25.52 -8.86
CA THR A 403 15.04 26.05 -7.56
C THR A 403 14.11 27.19 -7.15
N TYR A 404 13.67 27.17 -5.91
CA TYR A 404 12.86 28.19 -5.27
C TYR A 404 13.60 28.75 -4.06
N THR A 405 13.79 30.06 -3.99
CA THR A 405 14.54 30.69 -2.91
C THR A 405 13.61 31.54 -2.05
N ARG A 406 13.77 31.45 -0.73
CA ARG A 406 13.16 32.37 0.23
C ARG A 406 14.22 33.12 1.01
N GLU A 407 14.12 34.44 1.05
CA GLU A 407 15.03 35.28 1.85
C GLU A 407 14.72 35.18 3.34
N GLU A 408 13.44 35.08 3.70
CA GLU A 408 12.98 35.08 5.09
C GLU A 408 12.13 33.85 5.42
N LEU A 409 12.19 33.47 6.70
CA LEU A 409 11.33 32.44 7.27
C LEU A 409 9.86 32.86 7.14
N LYS A 410 9.01 31.95 6.67
CA LYS A 410 7.56 32.13 6.62
C LYS A 410 6.86 31.17 7.56
N ILE A 411 6.03 31.70 8.45
CA ILE A 411 5.07 30.89 9.21
C ILE A 411 3.92 30.54 8.27
N VAL A 412 3.69 29.24 8.06
CA VAL A 412 2.61 28.71 7.22
C VAL A 412 1.33 28.56 8.04
N SER A 413 1.44 28.02 9.25
CA SER A 413 0.32 27.89 10.18
C SER A 413 0.80 27.75 11.62
N ILE A 414 0.07 28.32 12.57
CA ILE A 414 0.32 28.19 14.01
C ILE A 414 -0.71 27.23 14.59
N THR A 415 -0.25 26.14 15.21
CA THR A 415 -1.13 25.10 15.77
C THR A 415 -0.87 24.87 17.27
N GLY A 416 0.29 25.31 17.76
CA GLY A 416 0.84 24.95 19.07
C GLY A 416 1.36 23.51 19.11
N ASN A 417 2.19 23.20 20.10
CA ASN A 417 2.64 21.83 20.33
C ASN A 417 1.48 21.00 20.88
N LYS A 418 1.24 19.83 20.28
CA LYS A 418 0.26 18.84 20.71
C LYS A 418 0.94 17.48 20.80
N MET A 419 0.57 16.68 21.80
CA MET A 419 1.11 15.32 21.98
C MET A 419 2.64 15.27 22.09
N LEU A 420 3.27 16.24 22.78
CA LEU A 420 4.69 16.16 23.09
C LEU A 420 4.99 14.89 23.92
N PRO A 421 6.17 14.27 23.74
CA PRO A 421 6.57 13.13 24.54
C PRO A 421 6.69 13.54 26.02
N SER A 422 6.31 12.63 26.91
CA SER A 422 6.38 12.85 28.36
C SER A 422 7.74 12.48 28.96
N ARG A 423 8.59 11.77 28.19
CA ARG A 423 9.91 11.29 28.58
C ARG A 423 10.98 11.85 27.66
N GLU A 424 12.15 12.13 28.24
CA GLU A 424 13.29 12.62 27.49
C GLU A 424 13.94 11.49 26.70
N PHE A 425 14.25 11.75 25.44
CA PHE A 425 15.08 10.92 24.59
C PHE A 425 15.80 11.81 23.56
N LYS A 426 16.71 11.21 22.78
CA LYS A 426 17.42 11.91 21.72
C LYS A 426 16.92 11.46 20.35
N ARG A 427 16.83 12.40 19.42
CA ARG A 427 16.50 12.12 18.02
C ARG A 427 17.64 12.42 17.06
N ILE A 428 17.62 11.78 15.90
CA ILE A 428 18.55 12.04 14.79
C ILE A 428 18.46 13.50 14.35
N LYS A 429 19.63 14.11 14.13
CA LYS A 429 19.80 15.42 13.53
C LYS A 429 20.94 15.42 12.51
N PRO A 430 20.75 15.96 11.30
CA PRO A 430 21.83 16.04 10.32
C PRO A 430 22.89 17.05 10.76
N LYS A 431 24.15 16.61 10.73
CA LYS A 431 25.32 17.46 10.89
C LYS A 431 26.04 17.56 9.55
N LYS A 432 26.18 18.78 9.04
CA LYS A 432 26.87 19.04 7.76
C LYS A 432 28.35 18.68 7.86
N THR A 433 28.87 18.03 6.83
CA THR A 433 30.28 17.72 6.61
C THR A 433 30.73 18.18 5.23
N GLU A 434 32.01 18.00 4.89
CA GLU A 434 32.52 18.28 3.55
C GLU A 434 31.84 17.41 2.47
N ASN A 435 31.46 16.19 2.82
CA ASN A 435 30.97 15.16 1.88
C ASN A 435 29.45 14.89 1.99
N GLY A 436 28.69 15.71 2.74
CA GLY A 436 27.25 15.54 2.91
C GLY A 436 26.81 15.71 4.36
N PHE A 437 26.08 14.73 4.90
CA PHE A 437 25.54 14.76 6.27
C PHE A 437 25.93 13.53 7.07
N GLU A 438 26.34 13.75 8.31
CA GLU A 438 26.50 12.71 9.33
C GLU A 438 25.35 12.76 10.33
N ILE A 439 25.10 11.62 10.97
CA ILE A 439 24.11 11.49 12.03
C ILE A 439 24.68 12.10 13.31
N ALA A 440 24.04 13.15 13.80
CA ALA A 440 24.16 13.63 15.17
C ALA A 440 22.84 13.42 15.91
N TYR A 441 22.81 13.80 17.19
CA TYR A 441 21.63 13.66 18.04
C TYR A 441 21.32 14.95 18.79
N GLU A 442 20.04 15.26 18.96
CA GLU A 442 19.57 16.35 19.83
C GLU A 442 18.49 15.86 20.80
N ASN A 443 18.34 16.53 21.94
CA ASN A 443 17.28 16.21 22.90
C ASN A 443 15.92 16.64 22.34
N VAL A 444 14.91 15.79 22.47
CA VAL A 444 13.53 16.11 22.09
C VAL A 444 12.86 16.95 23.18
N ALA A 445 12.07 17.95 22.77
CA ALA A 445 11.28 18.74 23.70
C ALA A 445 10.20 17.86 24.36
N VAL A 446 10.21 17.81 25.69
CA VAL A 446 9.20 17.10 26.47
C VAL A 446 8.07 18.03 26.89
N GLY A 447 6.87 17.47 27.02
CA GLY A 447 5.71 18.19 27.53
C GLY A 447 4.80 17.26 28.31
N ARG A 448 4.21 17.77 29.38
CA ARG A 448 3.07 17.13 30.02
C ARG A 448 1.81 17.77 29.47
N PHE A 449 0.93 16.96 28.90
CA PHE A 449 -0.38 17.43 28.50
C PHE A 449 -1.19 17.67 29.77
N ASP A 450 -1.41 18.94 30.11
CA ASP A 450 -2.33 19.30 31.18
C ASP A 450 -3.76 19.22 30.66
N LEU A 451 -4.44 18.15 31.07
CA LEU A 451 -5.84 17.87 30.75
C LEU A 451 -6.76 19.01 31.21
N GLU A 452 -6.52 19.62 32.37
CA GLU A 452 -7.45 20.60 32.94
C GLU A 452 -7.36 21.95 32.21
N SER A 453 -6.16 22.48 31.96
CA SER A 453 -6.01 23.74 31.21
C SER A 453 -6.30 23.60 29.71
N SER A 454 -6.24 22.39 29.16
CA SER A 454 -6.53 22.11 27.75
C SER A 454 -8.00 21.75 27.48
N ARG A 455 -8.84 21.63 28.51
CA ARG A 455 -10.27 21.32 28.37
C ARG A 455 -10.99 22.44 27.63
N ARG A 456 -11.41 22.14 26.41
CA ARG A 456 -12.38 22.93 25.66
C ARG A 456 -13.74 22.30 25.86
N ILE A 457 -14.39 22.64 26.98
CA ILE A 457 -15.73 22.13 27.29
C ILE A 457 -16.73 22.81 26.35
N PRO A 458 -17.39 22.07 25.44
CA PRO A 458 -18.41 22.66 24.59
C PRO A 458 -19.58 23.15 25.45
N LYS A 459 -20.25 24.23 25.02
CA LYS A 459 -21.44 24.73 25.71
C LYS A 459 -22.53 23.66 25.68
N GLU A 460 -23.13 23.39 26.84
CA GLU A 460 -24.23 22.45 26.97
C GLU A 460 -25.43 22.91 26.13
N ILE A 461 -26.05 21.94 25.43
CA ILE A 461 -27.33 22.11 24.75
C ILE A 461 -28.42 21.66 25.74
N PRO A 462 -29.32 22.56 26.18
CA PRO A 462 -30.33 22.20 27.18
C PRO A 462 -31.26 21.09 26.69
N TYR A 463 -31.50 20.09 27.53
CA TYR A 463 -32.46 19.01 27.24
C TYR A 463 -33.90 19.56 27.13
N THR A 464 -34.60 19.19 26.06
CA THR A 464 -35.95 19.71 25.73
C THR A 464 -37.05 18.65 25.79
N GLY A 465 -36.71 17.38 26.02
CA GLY A 465 -37.60 16.23 25.80
C GLY A 465 -37.80 15.92 24.32
N ASP A 466 -38.46 14.80 23.99
CA ASP A 466 -38.81 14.49 22.60
C ASP A 466 -39.81 15.53 22.07
N ARG A 467 -39.39 16.28 21.04
CA ARG A 467 -40.20 17.30 20.34
C ARG A 467 -40.74 16.79 19.01
N GLY A 468 -40.51 15.52 18.70
CA GLY A 468 -40.91 14.90 17.44
C GLY A 468 -39.97 15.22 16.27
N ILE A 469 -38.88 15.96 16.48
CA ILE A 469 -37.91 16.29 15.44
C ILE A 469 -37.13 15.01 15.12
N LYS A 470 -37.08 14.62 13.84
CA LYS A 470 -36.38 13.42 13.38
C LYS A 470 -35.11 13.82 12.63
N LEU A 471 -34.17 12.89 12.48
CA LEU A 471 -32.92 13.16 11.75
C LEU A 471 -33.16 13.61 10.29
N ILE A 472 -34.26 13.16 9.67
CA ILE A 472 -34.67 13.61 8.33
C ILE A 472 -35.03 15.10 8.30
N ASP A 473 -35.55 15.67 9.39
CA ASP A 473 -35.86 17.10 9.47
C ASP A 473 -34.58 17.95 9.45
N VAL A 474 -33.50 17.45 10.07
CA VAL A 474 -32.17 18.08 9.99
C VAL A 474 -31.62 18.01 8.56
N LYS A 475 -31.71 16.83 7.93
CA LYS A 475 -31.27 16.66 6.53
C LYS A 475 -32.03 17.58 5.56
N GLU A 476 -33.33 17.74 5.78
CA GLU A 476 -34.22 18.60 4.97
C GLU A 476 -34.23 20.06 5.44
N LYS A 477 -33.36 20.42 6.40
CA LYS A 477 -33.20 21.78 6.94
C LYS A 477 -34.48 22.37 7.54
N ARG A 478 -35.39 21.51 8.01
CA ARG A 478 -36.60 21.88 8.77
C ARG A 478 -36.32 22.11 10.26
N ALA A 479 -35.21 21.60 10.77
CA ALA A 479 -34.75 21.80 12.13
C ALA A 479 -33.22 21.87 12.18
N ASP A 480 -32.68 22.54 13.20
CA ASP A 480 -31.23 22.61 13.42
C ASP A 480 -30.70 21.34 14.10
N LEU A 481 -29.43 20.99 13.87
CA LEU A 481 -28.84 19.78 14.48
C LEU A 481 -28.83 19.87 16.01
N ASN A 482 -28.60 21.07 16.56
CA ASN A 482 -28.64 21.29 18.00
C ASN A 482 -30.05 21.09 18.56
N GLU A 483 -31.10 21.49 17.81
CA GLU A 483 -32.50 21.28 18.23
C GLU A 483 -32.85 19.78 18.23
N PHE A 484 -32.34 19.03 17.25
CA PHE A 484 -32.50 17.58 17.21
C PHE A 484 -31.80 16.88 18.38
N ILE A 485 -30.53 17.22 18.65
CA ILE A 485 -29.74 16.64 19.74
C ILE A 485 -30.31 17.01 21.12
N ALA A 486 -30.90 18.20 21.26
CA ALA A 486 -31.53 18.66 22.50
C ALA A 486 -32.67 17.73 22.98
N GLN A 487 -33.16 16.82 22.15
CA GLN A 487 -34.21 15.87 22.50
C GLN A 487 -33.69 14.62 23.23
N PHE A 488 -32.38 14.39 23.26
CA PHE A 488 -31.79 13.16 23.77
C PHE A 488 -31.63 13.21 25.28
N SER A 489 -32.10 12.18 25.97
CA SER A 489 -31.79 12.01 27.39
C SER A 489 -30.32 11.63 27.58
N ASP A 490 -29.80 11.75 28.80
CA ASP A 490 -28.45 11.25 29.14
C ASP A 490 -28.25 9.80 28.74
N LYS A 491 -29.31 8.98 28.86
CA LYS A 491 -29.28 7.57 28.42
C LYS A 491 -29.11 7.45 26.91
N ASP A 492 -29.82 8.26 26.13
CA ASP A 492 -29.72 8.24 24.67
C ASP A 492 -28.32 8.73 24.22
N LEU A 493 -27.80 9.79 24.85
CA LEU A 493 -26.44 10.30 24.65
C LEU A 493 -25.37 9.25 25.02
N CYS A 494 -25.56 8.52 26.12
CA CYS A 494 -24.67 7.41 26.49
C CYS A 494 -24.75 6.26 25.49
N CYS A 495 -25.93 5.96 24.95
CA CYS A 495 -26.12 4.84 24.04
C CYS A 495 -25.62 5.12 22.63
N ILE A 496 -25.79 6.34 22.10
CA ILE A 496 -25.36 6.68 20.72
C ILE A 496 -23.84 6.62 20.53
N THR A 497 -23.06 6.71 21.63
CA THR A 497 -21.59 6.57 21.62
C THR A 497 -21.11 5.11 21.64
N ARG A 498 -22.02 4.13 21.71
CA ARG A 498 -21.68 2.69 21.78
C ARG A 498 -21.96 2.01 20.45
N GLY A 499 -20.92 1.41 19.87
CA GLY A 499 -21.10 0.43 18.81
C GLY A 499 -21.60 -0.91 19.36
N GLU A 500 -22.39 -1.63 18.57
CA GLU A 500 -22.86 -2.99 18.87
C GLU A 500 -22.21 -3.97 17.89
N GLY A 501 -21.62 -5.07 18.38
CA GLY A 501 -20.98 -6.06 17.53
C GLY A 501 -20.18 -7.12 18.29
N MET A 502 -19.50 -8.04 17.58
CA MET A 502 -19.56 -8.22 16.12
C MET A 502 -20.88 -8.90 15.69
N SER A 503 -21.20 -8.84 14.38
CA SER A 503 -22.38 -9.50 13.79
C SER A 503 -23.72 -9.10 14.44
N SER A 504 -23.92 -7.81 14.70
CA SER A 504 -25.21 -7.31 15.22
C SER A 504 -26.36 -7.71 14.28
N PRO A 505 -27.49 -8.20 14.81
CA PRO A 505 -28.64 -8.60 14.00
C PRO A 505 -29.39 -7.41 13.37
N LYS A 506 -28.99 -6.17 13.70
CA LYS A 506 -29.61 -4.93 13.21
C LYS A 506 -29.10 -4.51 11.84
N VAL A 507 -27.97 -5.09 11.40
CA VAL A 507 -27.27 -4.75 10.16
C VAL A 507 -26.98 -6.01 9.35
N THR A 508 -26.24 -5.87 8.26
CA THR A 508 -25.89 -6.99 7.37
C THR A 508 -25.17 -8.11 8.13
N PRO A 509 -25.60 -9.39 7.99
CA PRO A 509 -25.02 -10.48 8.76
C PRO A 509 -23.52 -10.70 8.52
N GLY A 510 -22.76 -10.87 9.60
CA GLY A 510 -21.33 -11.18 9.54
C GLY A 510 -20.42 -9.96 9.43
N THR A 511 -20.92 -8.75 9.61
CA THR A 511 -20.11 -7.52 9.58
C THR A 511 -19.56 -7.13 10.95
N GLY A 512 -18.64 -6.17 10.97
CA GLY A 512 -17.86 -5.78 12.15
C GLY A 512 -18.67 -5.09 13.25
N CYS A 513 -19.55 -4.14 12.90
CA CYS A 513 -20.34 -3.41 13.89
C CYS A 513 -21.62 -2.78 13.35
N ALA A 514 -22.53 -2.45 14.26
CA ALA A 514 -23.64 -1.52 14.08
C ALA A 514 -23.42 -0.27 14.96
N PHE A 515 -23.78 0.92 14.48
CA PHE A 515 -23.69 2.17 15.24
C PHE A 515 -24.82 3.16 14.89
N GLY A 516 -24.98 4.22 15.67
CA GLY A 516 -26.09 5.17 15.52
C GLY A 516 -27.37 4.66 16.19
N GLY A 517 -28.36 4.21 15.40
CA GLY A 517 -29.67 3.73 15.84
C GLY A 517 -29.65 2.36 16.54
N VAL A 518 -28.86 2.19 17.59
CA VAL A 518 -28.67 0.89 18.28
C VAL A 518 -29.68 0.63 19.41
N THR A 519 -30.63 1.52 19.64
CA THR A 519 -31.74 1.31 20.59
C THR A 519 -33.04 1.75 19.96
N ASP A 520 -34.18 1.23 20.45
CA ASP A 520 -35.50 1.61 19.96
C ASP A 520 -35.74 3.12 20.08
N ASN A 521 -35.25 3.77 21.15
CA ASN A 521 -35.33 5.22 21.30
C ASN A 521 -34.57 5.96 20.20
N LEU A 522 -33.33 5.57 19.91
CA LEU A 522 -32.52 6.19 18.86
C LEU A 522 -33.14 5.96 17.47
N LEU A 523 -33.70 4.78 17.22
CA LEU A 523 -34.48 4.50 16.01
C LEU A 523 -35.74 5.36 15.92
N ASN A 524 -36.44 5.59 17.02
CA ASN A 524 -37.62 6.46 17.09
C ASN A 524 -37.29 7.93 16.76
N PHE A 525 -36.05 8.39 16.98
CA PHE A 525 -35.56 9.69 16.50
C PHE A 525 -35.22 9.71 15.00
N GLY A 526 -35.42 8.60 14.28
CA GLY A 526 -35.10 8.46 12.86
C GLY A 526 -33.60 8.29 12.59
N ILE A 527 -32.81 7.90 13.59
CA ILE A 527 -31.37 7.61 13.41
C ILE A 527 -31.25 6.18 12.87
N PRO A 528 -30.64 5.95 11.70
CA PRO A 528 -30.46 4.61 11.16
C PRO A 528 -29.43 3.81 11.98
N ALA A 529 -29.59 2.48 12.00
CA ALA A 529 -28.51 1.59 12.40
C ALA A 529 -27.53 1.45 11.22
N LEU A 530 -26.35 2.06 11.36
CA LEU A 530 -25.30 2.08 10.34
C LEU A 530 -24.39 0.87 10.51
N CYS A 531 -23.93 0.32 9.40
CA CYS A 531 -23.16 -0.92 9.32
C CYS A 531 -21.69 -0.64 9.00
N GLY A 532 -20.77 -1.12 9.84
CA GLY A 532 -19.33 -1.09 9.61
C GLY A 532 -18.75 -2.49 9.37
N THR A 533 -17.79 -2.63 8.47
CA THR A 533 -17.18 -3.93 8.15
C THR A 533 -15.71 -3.84 7.77
N ASP A 534 -14.93 -4.87 8.09
CA ASP A 534 -13.60 -5.08 7.49
C ASP A 534 -13.77 -5.42 5.99
N GLY A 535 -12.78 -5.19 5.12
CA GLY A 535 -11.55 -4.47 5.38
C GLY A 535 -10.92 -3.91 4.10
N PRO A 536 -9.70 -3.36 4.17
CA PRO A 536 -9.09 -2.63 3.06
C PRO A 536 -8.98 -3.39 1.73
N SER A 537 -8.98 -4.73 1.75
CA SER A 537 -8.93 -5.58 0.55
C SER A 537 -10.29 -6.22 0.16
N GLY A 538 -11.40 -5.63 0.61
CA GLY A 538 -12.76 -6.04 0.26
C GLY A 538 -13.64 -6.40 1.47
N ILE A 539 -14.92 -6.60 1.21
CA ILE A 539 -15.94 -6.83 2.24
C ILE A 539 -15.79 -8.20 2.90
N ARG A 540 -15.41 -8.21 4.18
CA ARG A 540 -15.51 -9.38 5.06
C ARG A 540 -16.95 -9.54 5.54
N MET A 541 -17.50 -10.72 5.34
CA MET A 541 -18.80 -11.13 5.90
C MET A 541 -18.68 -12.54 6.47
N ASP A 542 -18.66 -12.64 7.80
CA ASP A 542 -18.53 -13.91 8.53
C ASP A 542 -19.77 -14.82 8.37
N SER A 543 -20.83 -14.33 7.74
CA SER A 543 -21.98 -15.12 7.30
C SER A 543 -21.66 -16.06 6.12
N GLY A 544 -20.50 -15.91 5.49
CA GLY A 544 -20.09 -16.69 4.31
C GLY A 544 -20.55 -16.10 2.97
N ALA A 545 -21.26 -14.97 3.00
CA ALA A 545 -21.65 -14.21 1.81
C ALA A 545 -20.42 -13.80 0.99
N LYS A 546 -20.55 -13.80 -0.34
CA LYS A 546 -19.42 -13.61 -1.25
C LYS A 546 -19.24 -12.15 -1.63
N ALA A 547 -18.02 -11.65 -1.57
CA ALA A 547 -17.63 -10.30 -2.01
C ALA A 547 -16.39 -10.39 -2.92
N THR A 548 -16.00 -9.25 -3.49
CA THR A 548 -14.79 -9.15 -4.29
C THR A 548 -13.57 -8.98 -3.39
N SER A 549 -12.52 -9.78 -3.60
CA SER A 549 -11.22 -9.62 -2.91
C SER A 549 -10.27 -8.81 -3.77
N LEU A 550 -9.93 -7.62 -3.29
CA LEU A 550 -9.05 -6.64 -3.92
C LEU A 550 -7.57 -6.96 -3.62
N PRO A 551 -6.61 -6.38 -4.37
CA PRO A 551 -5.20 -6.41 -3.99
C PRO A 551 -4.92 -5.72 -2.64
N ILE A 552 -3.83 -6.10 -1.98
CA ILE A 552 -3.41 -5.49 -0.71
C ILE A 552 -2.96 -4.03 -0.88
N GLY A 553 -2.97 -3.27 0.22
CA GLY A 553 -2.59 -1.85 0.25
C GLY A 553 -1.21 -1.56 -0.35
N THR A 554 -0.19 -2.38 -0.05
CA THR A 554 1.18 -2.21 -0.60
C THR A 554 1.21 -2.37 -2.12
N LEU A 555 0.44 -3.31 -2.68
CA LEU A 555 0.29 -3.47 -4.12
C LEU A 555 -0.38 -2.23 -4.71
N LEU A 556 -1.51 -1.81 -4.13
CA LEU A 556 -2.27 -0.65 -4.58
C LEU A 556 -1.42 0.63 -4.58
N ALA A 557 -0.63 0.85 -3.53
CA ALA A 557 0.31 1.96 -3.45
C ALA A 557 1.44 1.83 -4.49
N SER A 558 1.93 0.60 -4.74
CA SER A 558 2.93 0.31 -5.78
C SER A 558 2.45 0.59 -7.20
N THR A 559 1.14 0.77 -7.43
CA THR A 559 0.63 1.23 -8.74
C THR A 559 1.06 2.66 -9.05
N TRP A 560 1.25 3.53 -8.04
CA TRP A 560 1.45 4.98 -8.19
C TRP A 560 0.39 5.65 -9.10
N ASN A 561 -0.84 5.12 -9.10
CA ASN A 561 -1.91 5.53 -10.00
C ASN A 561 -3.19 5.90 -9.24
N LEU A 562 -3.28 7.14 -8.77
CA LEU A 562 -4.43 7.61 -7.98
C LEU A 562 -5.77 7.48 -8.70
N ASP A 563 -5.79 7.65 -10.03
CA ASP A 563 -7.01 7.54 -10.82
C ASP A 563 -7.53 6.08 -10.87
N LEU A 564 -6.62 5.11 -11.00
CA LEU A 564 -6.97 3.69 -10.94
C LEU A 564 -7.50 3.29 -9.57
N ILE A 565 -6.85 3.74 -8.49
CA ILE A 565 -7.29 3.44 -7.13
C ILE A 565 -8.63 4.10 -6.82
N TYR A 566 -8.83 5.34 -7.27
CA TYR A 566 -10.12 6.01 -7.13
C TYR A 566 -11.24 5.23 -7.83
N GLU A 567 -11.05 4.82 -9.09
CA GLU A 567 -12.06 4.06 -9.83
C GLU A 567 -12.33 2.68 -9.18
N LEU A 568 -11.29 2.00 -8.72
CA LEU A 568 -11.41 0.73 -7.99
C LEU A 568 -12.32 0.89 -6.76
N PHE A 569 -12.07 1.90 -5.93
CA PHE A 569 -12.86 2.11 -4.70
C PHE A 569 -14.23 2.77 -4.94
N VAL A 570 -14.47 3.40 -6.10
CA VAL A 570 -15.84 3.76 -6.52
C VAL A 570 -16.69 2.50 -6.69
N TYR A 571 -16.16 1.46 -7.36
CA TYR A 571 -16.87 0.20 -7.52
C TYR A 571 -16.98 -0.61 -6.23
N GLU A 572 -15.96 -0.57 -5.35
CA GLU A 572 -16.08 -1.11 -3.98
C GLU A 572 -17.19 -0.39 -3.19
N GLY A 573 -17.32 0.93 -3.33
CA GLY A 573 -18.43 1.70 -2.75
C GLY A 573 -19.80 1.26 -3.25
N ILE A 574 -19.92 0.88 -4.53
CA ILE A 574 -21.15 0.31 -5.09
C ILE A 574 -21.42 -1.07 -4.49
N GLU A 575 -20.39 -1.92 -4.32
CA GLU A 575 -20.53 -3.24 -3.70
C GLU A 575 -20.93 -3.13 -2.22
N LEU A 576 -20.34 -2.20 -1.47
CA LEU A 576 -20.73 -1.86 -0.10
C LEU A 576 -22.21 -1.44 -0.02
N ALA A 577 -22.63 -0.53 -0.89
CA ALA A 577 -24.03 -0.11 -0.98
C ALA A 577 -24.96 -1.28 -1.33
N ALA A 578 -24.54 -2.19 -2.21
CA ALA A 578 -25.30 -3.38 -2.57
C ALA A 578 -25.55 -4.29 -1.36
N TYR A 579 -24.55 -4.40 -0.48
CA TYR A 579 -24.64 -5.14 0.78
C TYR A 579 -25.20 -4.33 1.95
N ARG A 580 -25.63 -3.07 1.74
CA ARG A 580 -26.11 -2.17 2.81
C ARG A 580 -25.08 -1.98 3.92
N ILE A 581 -23.86 -1.64 3.52
CA ILE A 581 -22.74 -1.37 4.40
C ILE A 581 -22.36 0.09 4.24
N ASP A 582 -22.32 0.82 5.35
CA ASP A 582 -22.16 2.28 5.37
C ASP A 582 -20.69 2.70 5.55
N ALA A 583 -19.87 1.84 6.17
CA ALA A 583 -18.46 2.11 6.42
C ALA A 583 -17.59 0.87 6.20
N LEU A 584 -16.61 1.01 5.30
CA LEU A 584 -15.47 0.09 5.25
C LEU A 584 -14.45 0.51 6.30
N LEU A 585 -13.94 -0.43 7.09
CA LEU A 585 -12.87 -0.22 8.07
C LEU A 585 -11.52 -0.17 7.35
N GLY A 586 -11.33 0.91 6.59
CA GLY A 586 -10.13 1.20 5.81
C GLY A 586 -10.13 2.65 5.30
N PRO A 587 -9.03 3.09 4.66
CA PRO A 587 -7.80 2.33 4.43
C PRO A 587 -6.93 2.22 5.70
N GLY A 588 -6.28 1.07 5.88
CA GLY A 588 -5.12 0.98 6.77
C GLY A 588 -3.98 1.81 6.17
N MET A 589 -3.46 2.77 6.92
CA MET A 589 -2.54 3.79 6.39
C MET A 589 -1.45 4.21 7.39
N ASN A 590 -1.09 3.32 8.31
CA ASN A 590 0.10 3.51 9.14
C ASN A 590 1.35 3.53 8.26
N ILE A 591 2.35 4.33 8.64
CA ILE A 591 3.64 4.38 7.95
C ILE A 591 4.37 3.04 8.14
N HIS A 592 4.99 2.53 7.07
CA HIS A 592 5.95 1.43 7.12
C HIS A 592 7.26 1.90 7.78
N ARG A 593 7.25 1.99 9.12
CA ARG A 593 8.41 2.44 9.92
C ARG A 593 9.55 1.42 9.90
N HIS A 594 9.19 0.15 9.90
CA HIS A 594 10.10 -1.00 9.90
C HIS A 594 9.52 -2.04 8.92
N PRO A 595 10.37 -2.77 8.18
CA PRO A 595 9.92 -3.62 7.07
C PRO A 595 9.40 -5.01 7.47
#